data_AF-A0A2G9LST1-F1
#
_entry.id   AF-A0A2G9LST1-F1
#
_cell.length_a   1.000
_cell.length_b   1.000
_cell.length_c   1.000
_cell.angle_alpha   90.00
_cell.angle_beta   90.00
_cell.angle_gamma   90.00
#
_symmetry.space_group_name_H-M   'P 1'
#
loop_
_entity.id
_entity.type
_entity.pdbx_description
1 polymer ?
#
loop_
_entity_poly.entity_id
_entity_poly.type
_entity_poly.pdbx_seq_one_letter_code
_entity_poly.pdbx_strand_id
1 'polypeptide(L)'
;EVYCENDQIKVIDQPCQSGDVCNGGVCQVQAAAQSTCVDTDGGKIYDVVGTATATYAVGGASISQDSCQNITHLMEGYCDDDVDKWEEWECPSGKVCDSGACVPDTPCSDPDGNDVTQKTTVTKGTYTQVDYCGGQDNYHINEAICVNNQITTDYQLCPTGQWCKDAICVTEPVCSETDGGDDAQNQGTVTKDGSSYSDYCQNSNTLYEYYCDGNAVKNSFHTCSCSAGKCP
;
A
#
# COMPACT_ATOMS: atom_id res chain seq x y z
N GLU A 1 -48.27 -33.27 -18.42
CA GLU A 1 -48.07 -34.54 -19.14
C GLU A 1 -48.94 -34.59 -20.39
N VAL A 2 -48.47 -35.20 -21.46
CA VAL A 2 -49.22 -35.37 -22.72
C VAL A 2 -49.51 -36.86 -22.91
N TYR A 3 -50.78 -37.21 -23.11
CA TYR A 3 -51.21 -38.59 -23.34
C TYR A 3 -52.30 -38.64 -24.42
N CYS A 4 -52.45 -39.78 -25.09
CA CYS A 4 -53.49 -39.97 -26.10
C CYS A 4 -54.68 -40.73 -25.49
N GLU A 5 -55.89 -40.22 -25.70
CA GLU A 5 -57.13 -40.91 -25.34
C GLU A 5 -58.15 -40.71 -26.46
N ASN A 6 -58.72 -41.80 -26.99
CA ASN A 6 -59.65 -41.79 -28.13
C ASN A 6 -59.12 -41.04 -29.37
N ASP A 7 -57.88 -41.32 -29.78
CA ASP A 7 -57.19 -40.68 -30.91
C ASP A 7 -57.09 -39.14 -30.83
N GLN A 8 -57.25 -38.58 -29.64
CA GLN A 8 -57.08 -37.15 -29.36
C GLN A 8 -55.89 -36.98 -28.40
N ILE A 9 -55.01 -36.02 -28.72
CA ILE A 9 -53.95 -35.60 -27.81
C ILE A 9 -54.60 -34.84 -26.66
N LYS A 10 -54.41 -35.34 -25.43
CA LYS A 10 -54.81 -34.66 -24.21
C LYS A 10 -53.58 -34.14 -23.47
N VAL A 11 -53.72 -32.94 -22.93
CA VAL A 11 -52.70 -32.30 -22.08
C VAL A 11 -53.32 -32.15 -20.70
N ILE A 12 -52.65 -32.73 -19.71
CA ILE A 12 -52.96 -32.50 -18.29
C ILE A 12 -51.85 -31.63 -17.71
N ASP A 13 -52.26 -30.55 -17.05
CA ASP A 13 -51.38 -29.69 -16.29
C ASP A 13 -51.27 -30.26 -14.88
N GLN A 14 -50.20 -31.05 -14.66
CA GLN A 14 -49.88 -31.61 -13.36
C GLN A 14 -48.69 -30.83 -12.79
N PRO A 15 -48.87 -30.11 -11.67
CA PRO A 15 -47.77 -29.39 -11.06
C PRO A 15 -46.73 -30.37 -10.51
N CYS A 16 -45.45 -30.01 -10.59
CA CYS A 16 -44.40 -30.75 -9.90
C CYS A 16 -44.61 -30.69 -8.38
N GLN A 17 -44.01 -31.62 -7.65
CA GLN A 17 -44.06 -31.60 -6.18
C GLN A 17 -43.40 -30.33 -5.64
N SER A 18 -43.78 -29.93 -4.43
CA SER A 18 -43.25 -28.70 -3.81
C SER A 18 -41.73 -28.80 -3.67
N GLY A 19 -41.01 -27.92 -4.38
CA GLY A 19 -39.53 -27.88 -4.41
C GLY A 19 -38.89 -28.37 -5.72
N ASP A 20 -39.65 -28.96 -6.64
CA ASP A 20 -39.15 -29.40 -7.94
C ASP A 20 -39.42 -28.35 -9.03
N VAL A 21 -38.53 -28.29 -10.03
CA VAL A 21 -38.67 -27.40 -11.20
C VAL A 21 -38.95 -28.23 -12.45
N CYS A 22 -39.94 -27.80 -13.26
CA CYS A 22 -40.24 -28.42 -14.55
C CYS A 22 -39.26 -27.92 -15.62
N ASN A 23 -38.39 -28.79 -16.13
CA ASN A 23 -37.48 -28.48 -17.23
C ASN A 23 -37.63 -29.53 -18.34
N GLY A 24 -38.03 -29.11 -19.54
CA GLY A 24 -38.19 -30.02 -20.68
C GLY A 24 -39.28 -31.09 -20.51
N GLY A 25 -40.27 -30.85 -19.63
CA GLY A 25 -41.37 -31.78 -19.38
C GLY A 25 -41.09 -32.86 -18.32
N VAL A 26 -39.94 -32.79 -17.63
CA VAL A 26 -39.63 -33.62 -16.46
C VAL A 26 -39.50 -32.74 -15.22
N CYS A 27 -40.06 -33.20 -14.11
CA CYS A 27 -39.80 -32.60 -12.80
C CYS A 27 -38.39 -33.00 -12.37
N GLN A 28 -37.52 -32.00 -12.21
CA GLN A 28 -36.17 -32.19 -11.72
C GLN A 28 -36.12 -31.71 -10.27
N VAL A 29 -35.53 -32.53 -9.39
CA VAL A 29 -35.18 -32.08 -8.05
C VAL A 29 -34.29 -30.86 -8.20
N GLN A 30 -34.71 -29.76 -7.59
CA GLN A 30 -33.82 -28.62 -7.42
C GLN A 30 -32.74 -29.11 -6.47
N ALA A 31 -31.56 -29.49 -7.01
CA ALA A 31 -30.41 -29.81 -6.18
C ALA A 31 -30.30 -28.68 -5.15
N ALA A 32 -30.41 -29.03 -3.87
CA ALA A 32 -30.43 -28.05 -2.78
C ALA A 32 -29.31 -27.05 -3.08
N ALA A 33 -29.68 -25.78 -3.16
CA ALA A 33 -28.79 -24.69 -3.49
C ALA A 33 -27.72 -24.64 -2.38
N GLN A 34 -26.66 -25.44 -2.52
CA GLN A 34 -25.68 -25.66 -1.46
C GLN A 34 -24.79 -24.42 -1.40
N SER A 35 -24.83 -23.71 -0.27
CA SER A 35 -23.83 -22.72 0.05
C SER A 35 -22.50 -23.41 0.33
N THR A 36 -21.39 -22.73 0.07
CA THR A 36 -20.06 -23.20 0.46
C THR A 36 -19.42 -22.12 1.31
N CYS A 37 -18.77 -22.50 2.40
CA CYS A 37 -17.96 -21.57 3.18
C CYS A 37 -16.49 -21.99 3.17
N VAL A 38 -15.60 -21.02 2.95
CA VAL A 38 -14.15 -21.22 3.02
C VAL A 38 -13.59 -20.28 4.07
N ASP A 39 -12.77 -20.84 4.95
CA ASP A 39 -12.08 -20.13 6.01
C ASP A 39 -10.57 -20.17 5.78
N THR A 40 -9.89 -19.02 5.85
CA THR A 40 -8.47 -18.94 5.50
C THR A 40 -7.53 -19.40 6.61
N ASP A 41 -7.98 -19.42 7.86
CA ASP A 41 -7.18 -19.90 9.01
C ASP A 41 -7.58 -21.32 9.48
N GLY A 42 -8.71 -21.83 8.99
CA GLY A 42 -9.21 -23.16 9.29
C GLY A 42 -10.21 -23.22 10.46
N GLY A 43 -10.83 -22.11 10.84
CA GLY A 43 -11.99 -22.10 11.74
C GLY A 43 -11.87 -21.06 12.83
N LYS A 44 -11.79 -21.50 14.09
CA LYS A 44 -11.66 -20.62 15.25
C LYS A 44 -10.22 -20.58 15.74
N ILE A 45 -9.36 -19.87 15.04
CA ILE A 45 -7.93 -19.75 15.29
C ILE A 45 -7.57 -18.30 15.68
N TYR A 46 -7.82 -17.97 16.94
CA TYR A 46 -7.70 -16.62 17.49
C TYR A 46 -6.30 -15.97 17.46
N ASP A 47 -5.23 -16.68 17.05
CA ASP A 47 -3.86 -16.15 16.96
C ASP A 47 -3.33 -16.07 15.53
N VAL A 48 -4.17 -16.35 14.53
CA VAL A 48 -3.88 -16.23 13.10
C VAL A 48 -4.98 -15.37 12.48
N VAL A 49 -4.63 -14.41 11.63
CA VAL A 49 -5.65 -13.59 10.95
C VAL A 49 -6.36 -14.44 9.89
N GLY A 50 -7.66 -14.54 10.01
CA GLY A 50 -8.58 -15.31 9.20
C GLY A 50 -9.63 -14.48 8.44
N THR A 51 -10.35 -15.16 7.56
CA THR A 51 -11.46 -14.63 6.78
C THR A 51 -12.34 -15.80 6.34
N ALA A 52 -13.56 -15.84 6.87
CA ALA A 52 -14.61 -16.73 6.44
C ALA A 52 -15.41 -16.10 5.29
N THR A 53 -15.50 -16.80 4.16
CA THR A 53 -16.26 -16.38 2.98
C THR A 53 -17.31 -17.43 2.65
N ALA A 54 -18.60 -17.10 2.83
CA ALA A 54 -19.70 -17.96 2.40
C ALA A 54 -20.25 -17.50 1.05
N THR A 55 -20.38 -18.44 0.11
CA THR A 55 -20.92 -18.22 -1.24
C THR A 55 -22.28 -18.90 -1.35
N TYR A 56 -23.30 -18.16 -1.76
CA TYR A 56 -24.66 -18.68 -1.86
C TYR A 56 -24.99 -19.15 -3.28
N ALA A 57 -25.70 -20.28 -3.38
CA ALA A 57 -26.03 -20.91 -4.67
C ALA A 57 -26.97 -20.09 -5.57
N VAL A 58 -27.65 -19.07 -5.04
CA VAL A 58 -28.45 -18.10 -5.84
C VAL A 58 -27.62 -16.91 -6.34
N GLY A 59 -26.31 -16.90 -6.08
CA GLY A 59 -25.42 -15.77 -6.31
C GLY A 59 -25.31 -14.86 -5.10
N GLY A 60 -24.11 -14.33 -4.86
CA GLY A 60 -23.78 -13.49 -3.70
C GLY A 60 -22.78 -14.17 -2.77
N ALA A 61 -22.06 -13.35 -1.99
CA ALA A 61 -21.13 -13.81 -0.97
C ALA A 61 -21.26 -12.93 0.28
N SER A 62 -21.08 -13.55 1.44
CA SER A 62 -20.90 -12.90 2.73
C SER A 62 -19.47 -13.16 3.21
N ILE A 63 -18.92 -12.18 3.92
CA ILE A 63 -17.54 -12.19 4.39
C ILE A 63 -17.58 -11.80 5.86
N SER A 64 -17.02 -12.68 6.69
CA SER A 64 -16.73 -12.43 8.10
C SER A 64 -15.21 -12.47 8.26
N GLN A 65 -14.61 -11.31 8.46
CA GLN A 65 -13.16 -11.16 8.60
C GLN A 65 -12.81 -10.92 10.06
N ASP A 66 -11.69 -11.50 10.50
CA ASP A 66 -11.18 -11.26 11.83
C ASP A 66 -10.83 -9.79 12.02
N SER A 67 -11.28 -9.24 13.15
CA SER A 67 -11.08 -7.83 13.42
C SER A 67 -11.03 -7.54 14.91
N CYS A 68 -10.24 -6.54 15.28
CA CYS A 68 -10.18 -6.13 16.68
C CYS A 68 -11.31 -5.16 17.00
N GLN A 69 -12.20 -5.56 17.90
CA GLN A 69 -13.24 -4.69 18.43
C GLN A 69 -12.65 -3.67 19.41
N ASN A 70 -11.64 -4.10 20.17
CA ASN A 70 -10.77 -3.25 20.99
C ASN A 70 -9.45 -3.99 21.26
N ILE A 71 -8.52 -3.37 22.00
CA ILE A 71 -7.19 -3.95 22.29
C ILE A 71 -7.22 -5.28 23.04
N THR A 72 -8.35 -5.65 23.66
CA THR A 72 -8.50 -6.91 24.40
C THR A 72 -9.48 -7.89 23.76
N HIS A 73 -10.31 -7.48 22.80
CA HIS A 73 -11.36 -8.32 22.22
C HIS A 73 -11.21 -8.44 20.70
N LEU A 74 -11.08 -9.69 20.26
CA LEU A 74 -11.07 -10.13 18.88
C LEU A 74 -12.50 -10.51 18.46
N MET A 75 -12.90 -10.07 17.28
CA MET A 75 -14.03 -10.59 16.55
C MET A 75 -13.49 -11.63 15.57
N GLU A 76 -13.77 -12.90 15.84
CA GLU A 76 -13.33 -14.05 15.05
C GLU A 76 -14.38 -14.39 14.01
N GLY A 77 -14.05 -14.36 12.72
CA GLY A 77 -14.90 -14.75 11.62
C GLY A 77 -14.61 -16.18 11.17
N TYR A 78 -15.58 -17.07 11.26
CA TYR A 78 -15.36 -18.50 10.99
C TYR A 78 -16.49 -19.16 10.18
N CYS A 79 -16.19 -20.27 9.51
CA CYS A 79 -17.20 -21.08 8.83
C CYS A 79 -17.88 -22.11 9.76
N ASP A 80 -19.21 -22.17 9.74
CA ASP A 80 -20.01 -23.19 10.44
C ASP A 80 -21.27 -23.54 9.65
N ASP A 81 -21.45 -24.83 9.34
CA ASP A 81 -22.51 -25.36 8.46
C ASP A 81 -22.64 -24.62 7.11
N ASP A 82 -21.52 -24.40 6.42
CA ASP A 82 -21.43 -23.68 5.13
C ASP A 82 -21.96 -22.21 5.18
N VAL A 83 -21.96 -21.61 6.36
CA VAL A 83 -22.31 -20.21 6.62
C VAL A 83 -21.16 -19.53 7.37
N ASP A 84 -20.87 -18.27 7.03
CA ASP A 84 -19.94 -17.45 7.79
C ASP A 84 -20.60 -16.94 9.07
N LYS A 85 -19.90 -17.06 10.19
CA LYS A 85 -20.33 -16.61 11.50
C LYS A 85 -19.23 -15.77 12.13
N TRP A 86 -19.57 -15.12 13.24
CA TRP A 86 -18.59 -14.44 14.07
C TRP A 86 -18.82 -14.74 15.55
N GLU A 87 -17.74 -14.69 16.33
CA GLU A 87 -17.81 -14.64 17.79
C GLU A 87 -16.82 -13.63 18.36
N GLU A 88 -17.17 -13.09 19.53
CA GLU A 88 -16.27 -12.23 20.29
C GLU A 88 -15.42 -13.08 21.24
N TRP A 89 -14.11 -12.89 21.21
CA TRP A 89 -13.14 -13.59 22.02
C TRP A 89 -12.21 -12.62 22.75
N GLU A 90 -12.04 -12.79 24.07
CA GLU A 90 -11.10 -12.00 24.87
C GLU A 90 -9.69 -12.58 24.75
N CYS A 91 -8.73 -11.76 24.33
CA CYS A 91 -7.34 -12.20 24.19
C CYS A 91 -6.76 -12.64 25.55
N PRO A 92 -6.01 -13.76 25.60
CA PRO A 92 -5.40 -14.24 26.83
C PRO A 92 -4.45 -13.23 27.48
N SER A 93 -4.17 -13.40 28.77
CA SER A 93 -3.20 -12.58 29.49
C SER A 93 -1.83 -12.54 28.78
N GLY A 94 -1.27 -11.34 28.61
CA GLY A 94 -0.02 -11.11 27.89
C GLY A 94 -0.17 -11.01 26.37
N LYS A 95 -1.40 -11.09 25.85
CA LYS A 95 -1.73 -10.83 24.45
C LYS A 95 -2.68 -9.64 24.33
N VAL A 96 -2.66 -9.00 23.18
CA VAL A 96 -3.59 -7.96 22.74
C VAL A 96 -4.19 -8.35 21.41
N CYS A 97 -5.39 -7.88 21.11
CA CYS A 97 -5.90 -7.96 19.75
C CYS A 97 -5.18 -6.93 18.91
N ASP A 98 -4.48 -7.40 17.88
CA ASP A 98 -3.83 -6.58 16.88
C ASP A 98 -4.16 -7.16 15.50
N SER A 99 -4.66 -6.31 14.61
CA SER A 99 -4.89 -6.64 13.20
C SER A 99 -5.71 -7.92 12.94
N GLY A 100 -6.65 -8.24 13.83
CA GLY A 100 -7.50 -9.43 13.71
C GLY A 100 -6.89 -10.71 14.31
N ALA A 101 -5.92 -10.60 15.21
CA ALA A 101 -5.40 -11.76 15.94
C ALA A 101 -4.94 -11.40 17.36
N CYS A 102 -4.99 -12.36 18.27
CA CYS A 102 -4.41 -12.25 19.60
C CYS A 102 -2.90 -12.51 19.55
N VAL A 103 -2.12 -11.43 19.51
CA VAL A 103 -0.65 -11.46 19.45
C VAL A 103 -0.03 -11.04 20.78
N PRO A 104 1.24 -11.39 21.08
CA PRO A 104 1.91 -10.92 22.29
C PRO A 104 1.89 -9.39 22.41
N ASP A 105 1.62 -8.89 23.62
CA ASP A 105 1.75 -7.45 23.93
C ASP A 105 3.23 -7.08 23.93
N THR A 106 3.68 -6.49 22.83
CA THR A 106 5.07 -6.06 22.66
C THR A 106 5.20 -4.57 22.92
N PRO A 107 6.25 -4.15 23.64
CA PRO A 107 6.48 -2.74 23.89
C PRO A 107 6.78 -2.04 22.57
N CYS A 108 6.36 -0.79 22.52
CA CYS A 108 6.66 0.11 21.45
C CYS A 108 8.17 0.40 21.40
N SER A 109 8.74 0.41 20.20
CA SER A 109 10.16 0.61 19.93
C SER A 109 10.34 1.64 18.84
N ASP A 110 11.22 2.59 19.10
CA ASP A 110 11.53 3.74 18.27
C ASP A 110 13.07 3.86 18.21
N PRO A 111 13.69 3.36 17.13
CA PRO A 111 15.14 3.23 17.04
C PRO A 111 15.92 4.56 17.01
N ASP A 112 15.37 5.62 16.43
CA ASP A 112 15.98 6.95 16.31
C ASP A 112 15.37 7.97 17.28
N GLY A 113 14.19 7.70 17.83
CA GLY A 113 13.55 8.57 18.79
C GLY A 113 12.88 9.73 18.05
N ASN A 114 13.12 10.95 18.53
CA ASN A 114 12.61 12.14 17.87
C ASN A 114 13.75 12.80 17.06
N ASP A 115 14.26 12.10 16.05
CA ASP A 115 15.39 12.51 15.21
C ASP A 115 14.99 12.57 13.73
N VAL A 116 14.51 13.75 13.34
CA VAL A 116 14.06 14.11 11.99
C VAL A 116 15.10 13.96 10.88
N THR A 117 16.34 13.57 11.19
CA THR A 117 17.43 13.37 10.21
C THR A 117 17.68 11.90 9.88
N GLN A 118 17.04 11.00 10.62
CA GLN A 118 17.07 9.57 10.37
C GLN A 118 15.66 9.10 9.99
N LYS A 119 15.62 8.02 9.21
CA LYS A 119 14.36 7.37 8.86
C LYS A 119 14.42 5.95 9.39
N THR A 120 13.72 5.70 10.48
CA THR A 120 13.54 4.35 10.96
C THR A 120 12.06 3.97 10.97
N THR A 121 11.75 2.79 11.48
CA THR A 121 10.39 2.31 11.62
C THR A 121 10.09 2.16 13.10
N VAL A 122 9.16 2.98 13.59
CA VAL A 122 8.57 2.80 14.92
C VAL A 122 7.65 1.61 14.87
N THR A 123 7.73 0.75 15.88
CA THR A 123 6.98 -0.51 15.94
C THR A 123 6.26 -0.67 17.27
N LYS A 124 5.09 -1.28 17.27
CA LYS A 124 4.36 -1.75 18.46
C LYS A 124 3.47 -2.92 18.05
N GLY A 125 3.79 -4.12 18.48
CA GLY A 125 3.11 -5.30 17.93
C GLY A 125 3.43 -5.43 16.43
N THR A 126 2.37 -5.55 15.64
CA THR A 126 2.42 -5.53 14.18
C THR A 126 2.22 -4.12 13.61
N TYR A 127 1.80 -3.15 14.43
CA TYR A 127 1.71 -1.76 14.00
C TYR A 127 3.10 -1.18 13.76
N THR A 128 3.25 -0.56 12.60
CA THR A 128 4.46 0.15 12.22
C THR A 128 4.12 1.53 11.72
N GLN A 129 4.95 2.50 12.03
CA GLN A 129 4.89 3.82 11.45
C GLN A 129 6.29 4.29 11.09
N VAL A 130 6.38 5.06 10.01
CA VAL A 130 7.59 5.73 9.57
C VAL A 130 7.30 7.21 9.48
N ASP A 131 8.35 8.00 9.52
CA ASP A 131 8.24 9.45 9.30
C ASP A 131 7.69 9.71 7.92
N TYR A 132 7.11 10.89 7.74
CA TYR A 132 6.73 11.35 6.42
C TYR A 132 6.78 12.86 6.30
N CYS A 133 7.12 13.30 5.10
CA CYS A 133 6.97 14.70 4.71
C CYS A 133 5.48 14.99 4.54
N GLY A 134 4.96 15.92 5.33
CA GLY A 134 3.54 16.24 5.35
C GLY A 134 3.30 17.63 5.93
N GLY A 135 2.27 18.30 5.41
CA GLY A 135 1.99 19.71 5.69
C GLY A 135 1.50 20.41 4.43
N GLN A 136 1.31 21.74 4.51
CA GLN A 136 1.01 22.57 3.33
C GLN A 136 2.27 22.96 2.53
N ASP A 137 3.46 22.54 3.00
CA ASP A 137 4.76 22.87 2.43
C ASP A 137 5.77 21.71 2.60
N ASN A 138 6.97 21.88 2.05
CA ASN A 138 8.06 20.91 2.13
C ASN A 138 9.00 21.16 3.33
N TYR A 139 8.61 21.98 4.30
CA TYR A 139 9.46 22.31 5.45
C TYR A 139 9.03 21.60 6.71
N HIS A 140 7.91 20.89 6.69
CA HIS A 140 7.42 20.15 7.83
C HIS A 140 7.59 18.63 7.66
N ILE A 141 7.90 18.00 8.77
CA ILE A 141 8.02 16.56 8.92
C ILE A 141 7.07 16.10 10.01
N ASN A 142 6.45 14.95 9.76
CA ASN A 142 5.66 14.22 10.72
C ASN A 142 6.54 13.07 11.19
N GLU A 143 7.20 13.25 12.33
CA GLU A 143 8.09 12.27 12.94
C GLU A 143 7.25 11.21 13.65
N ALA A 144 7.40 9.95 13.27
CA ALA A 144 6.82 8.85 14.01
C ALA A 144 7.65 8.62 15.26
N ILE A 145 7.03 8.67 16.45
CA ILE A 145 7.74 8.50 17.70
C ILE A 145 7.02 7.56 18.66
N CYS A 146 7.78 6.97 19.59
CA CYS A 146 7.22 6.18 20.67
C CYS A 146 7.12 6.96 21.99
N VAL A 147 5.90 7.26 22.44
CA VAL A 147 5.65 7.99 23.70
C VAL A 147 4.66 7.20 24.56
N ASN A 148 5.01 6.99 25.84
CA ASN A 148 4.18 6.23 26.79
C ASN A 148 3.74 4.85 26.26
N ASN A 149 4.67 4.14 25.61
CA ASN A 149 4.41 2.83 24.99
C ASN A 149 3.33 2.86 23.89
N GLN A 150 3.16 3.98 23.20
CA GLN A 150 2.24 4.16 22.08
C GLN A 150 2.97 4.81 20.91
N ILE A 151 2.66 4.36 19.69
CA ILE A 151 3.08 5.06 18.48
C ILE A 151 2.27 6.35 18.39
N THR A 152 2.97 7.46 18.19
CA THR A 152 2.36 8.77 17.94
C THR A 152 3.17 9.53 16.90
N THR A 153 2.70 10.71 16.51
CA THR A 153 3.36 11.55 15.53
C THR A 153 3.66 12.89 16.15
N ASP A 154 4.90 13.37 16.02
CA ASP A 154 5.29 14.73 16.34
C ASP A 154 5.42 15.56 15.06
N TYR A 155 4.79 16.73 15.04
CA TYR A 155 4.77 17.61 13.88
C TYR A 155 5.78 18.72 14.06
N GLN A 156 6.84 18.70 13.24
CA GLN A 156 7.97 19.60 13.39
C GLN A 156 8.31 20.33 12.11
N LEU A 157 8.92 21.51 12.29
CA LEU A 157 9.61 22.20 11.21
C LEU A 157 11.02 21.61 11.08
N CYS A 158 11.45 21.35 9.86
CA CYS A 158 12.84 21.01 9.60
C CYS A 158 13.78 22.13 10.09
N PRO A 159 14.99 21.77 10.54
CA PRO A 159 16.02 22.74 10.91
C PRO A 159 16.24 23.81 9.84
N THR A 160 16.70 24.99 10.25
CA THR A 160 16.93 26.12 9.33
C THR A 160 17.84 25.71 8.17
N GLY A 161 17.37 25.94 6.92
CA GLY A 161 18.10 25.59 5.70
C GLY A 161 17.89 24.14 5.22
N GLN A 162 17.04 23.38 5.91
CA GLN A 162 16.62 22.05 5.50
C GLN A 162 15.16 22.04 5.07
N TRP A 163 14.80 21.00 4.33
CA TRP A 163 13.45 20.70 3.87
C TRP A 163 13.23 19.20 3.94
N CYS A 164 11.98 18.79 4.07
CA CYS A 164 11.64 17.38 4.14
C CYS A 164 11.69 16.76 2.73
N LYS A 165 12.55 15.76 2.56
CA LYS A 165 12.64 14.91 1.36
C LYS A 165 12.72 13.46 1.83
N ASP A 166 11.97 12.57 1.19
CA ASP A 166 12.01 11.13 1.44
C ASP A 166 11.80 10.70 2.91
N ALA A 167 11.03 11.50 3.65
CA ALA A 167 10.75 11.36 5.08
C ALA A 167 11.90 11.72 6.04
N ILE A 168 12.83 12.57 5.61
CA ILE A 168 13.86 13.14 6.49
C ILE A 168 14.08 14.61 6.16
N CYS A 169 14.55 15.38 7.13
CA CYS A 169 15.03 16.73 6.91
C CYS A 169 16.44 16.72 6.30
N VAL A 170 16.55 17.24 5.07
CA VAL A 170 17.81 17.31 4.33
C VAL A 170 18.14 18.74 3.93
N THR A 171 19.41 19.05 3.79
CA THR A 171 19.85 20.30 3.15
C THR A 171 19.61 20.23 1.65
N GLU A 172 19.14 21.33 1.04
CA GLU A 172 19.01 21.41 -0.42
C GLU A 172 20.35 21.13 -1.11
N PRO A 173 20.41 20.23 -2.12
CA PRO A 173 21.65 20.00 -2.86
C PRO A 173 22.11 21.29 -3.52
N VAL A 174 23.35 21.68 -3.23
CA VAL A 174 23.97 22.87 -3.82
C VAL A 174 24.55 22.52 -5.18
N CYS A 175 24.22 23.31 -6.20
CA CYS A 175 24.87 23.25 -7.50
C CYS A 175 26.33 23.70 -7.34
N SER A 176 27.27 22.88 -7.77
CA SER A 176 28.68 23.22 -7.82
C SER A 176 29.27 22.90 -9.19
N GLU A 177 30.21 23.71 -9.66
CA GLU A 177 30.90 23.55 -10.95
C GLU A 177 32.43 23.67 -10.78
N THR A 178 33.20 23.29 -11.81
CA THR A 178 34.67 23.18 -11.72
C THR A 178 35.45 24.24 -12.50
N ASP A 179 34.76 25.05 -13.30
CA ASP A 179 35.29 26.03 -14.25
C ASP A 179 34.78 27.46 -14.00
N GLY A 180 33.76 27.62 -13.14
CA GLY A 180 33.42 28.93 -12.57
C GLY A 180 32.33 29.70 -13.31
N GLY A 181 31.45 29.00 -14.01
CA GLY A 181 30.21 29.54 -14.58
C GLY A 181 30.08 29.12 -16.03
N ASP A 182 29.48 29.99 -16.83
CA ASP A 182 29.52 29.93 -18.30
C ASP A 182 30.94 30.32 -18.78
N ASP A 183 31.94 29.47 -18.50
CA ASP A 183 33.33 29.50 -19.00
C ASP A 183 33.64 28.46 -20.11
N ALA A 184 33.36 28.85 -21.36
CA ALA A 184 33.67 28.04 -22.53
C ALA A 184 35.16 27.69 -22.74
N GLN A 185 36.11 28.31 -22.01
CA GLN A 185 37.56 28.08 -22.22
C GLN A 185 38.13 26.92 -21.40
N ASN A 186 37.43 26.52 -20.35
CA ASN A 186 37.80 25.41 -19.49
C ASN A 186 36.73 24.32 -19.62
N GLN A 187 37.12 23.05 -19.42
CA GLN A 187 36.12 21.99 -19.40
C GLN A 187 35.57 21.90 -17.97
N GLY A 188 34.31 22.24 -17.82
CA GLY A 188 33.54 22.18 -16.60
C GLY A 188 32.88 20.83 -16.32
N THR A 189 32.48 20.66 -15.07
CA THR A 189 31.53 19.64 -14.64
C THR A 189 30.65 20.19 -13.53
N VAL A 190 29.37 20.33 -13.81
CA VAL A 190 28.34 20.68 -12.83
C VAL A 190 27.93 19.43 -12.06
N THR A 191 27.79 19.53 -10.74
CA THR A 191 27.26 18.48 -9.87
C THR A 191 26.09 19.02 -9.04
N LYS A 192 24.94 18.33 -9.05
CA LYS A 192 23.77 18.61 -8.21
C LYS A 192 22.94 17.34 -7.97
N ASP A 193 22.50 17.13 -6.72
CA ASP A 193 21.65 15.98 -6.31
C ASP A 193 22.19 14.62 -6.79
N GLY A 194 23.51 14.42 -6.69
CA GLY A 194 24.21 13.20 -7.14
C GLY A 194 24.35 13.03 -8.66
N SER A 195 23.81 13.95 -9.45
CA SER A 195 23.98 13.99 -10.91
C SER A 195 25.16 14.87 -11.29
N SER A 196 25.89 14.48 -12.33
CA SER A 196 27.01 15.25 -12.89
C SER A 196 26.83 15.48 -14.39
N TYR A 197 27.14 16.70 -14.84
CA TYR A 197 27.02 17.14 -16.23
C TYR A 197 28.33 17.82 -16.62
N SER A 198 29.10 17.16 -17.51
CA SER A 198 30.36 17.70 -18.02
C SER A 198 30.17 18.35 -19.37
N ASP A 199 30.95 19.38 -19.65
CA ASP A 199 30.94 20.03 -20.95
C ASP A 199 31.43 19.08 -22.03
N TYR A 200 30.81 19.19 -23.20
CA TYR A 200 31.12 18.32 -24.31
C TYR A 200 30.94 19.02 -25.64
N CYS A 201 31.73 18.60 -26.63
CA CYS A 201 31.55 19.06 -27.99
C CYS A 201 30.36 18.33 -28.62
N GLN A 202 29.26 19.05 -28.86
CA GLN A 202 28.14 18.51 -29.62
C GLN A 202 28.56 18.20 -31.06
N ASN A 203 29.44 19.03 -31.62
CA ASN A 203 30.15 18.81 -32.88
C ASN A 203 31.46 19.63 -32.90
N SER A 204 32.22 19.61 -34.00
CA SER A 204 33.50 20.33 -34.12
C SER A 204 33.41 21.85 -34.02
N ASN A 205 32.20 22.41 -34.09
CA ASN A 205 31.92 23.85 -34.15
C ASN A 205 30.98 24.32 -33.04
N THR A 206 30.58 23.44 -32.12
CA THR A 206 29.61 23.75 -31.06
C THR A 206 29.98 23.05 -29.77
N LEU A 207 30.28 23.85 -28.74
CA LEU A 207 30.39 23.41 -27.36
C LEU A 207 29.00 23.43 -26.72
N TYR A 208 28.65 22.35 -26.03
CA TYR A 208 27.53 22.28 -25.10
C TYR A 208 28.10 22.40 -23.70
N GLU A 209 27.76 23.49 -23.02
CA GLU A 209 28.36 23.88 -21.76
C GLU A 209 27.33 23.85 -20.64
N TYR A 210 27.66 23.24 -19.51
CA TYR A 210 26.85 23.18 -18.31
C TYR A 210 27.45 24.08 -17.24
N TYR A 211 26.61 24.88 -16.59
CA TYR A 211 27.05 25.77 -15.51
C TYR A 211 26.00 25.90 -14.42
N CYS A 212 26.41 26.41 -13.26
CA CYS A 212 25.52 26.76 -12.16
C CYS A 212 25.08 28.24 -12.27
N ASP A 213 23.77 28.46 -12.40
CA ASP A 213 23.16 29.79 -12.23
C ASP A 213 22.42 29.83 -10.90
N GLY A 214 23.06 30.41 -9.89
CA GLY A 214 22.65 30.25 -8.50
C GLY A 214 22.67 28.77 -8.11
N ASN A 215 21.54 28.24 -7.64
CA ASN A 215 21.43 26.81 -7.32
C ASN A 215 20.90 25.96 -8.49
N ALA A 216 20.68 26.51 -9.68
CA ALA A 216 20.10 25.78 -10.81
C ALA A 216 21.19 25.30 -11.79
N VAL A 217 21.10 24.04 -12.23
CA VAL A 217 21.88 23.55 -13.37
C VAL A 217 21.33 24.17 -14.64
N LYS A 218 22.17 24.87 -15.40
CA LYS A 218 21.86 25.48 -16.68
C LYS A 218 22.79 24.94 -17.77
N ASN A 219 22.50 25.32 -19.01
CA ASN A 219 23.39 25.09 -20.13
C ASN A 219 23.36 26.24 -21.14
N SER A 220 24.43 26.34 -21.92
CA SER A 220 24.61 27.26 -23.04
C SER A 220 25.23 26.55 -24.24
N PHE A 221 25.10 27.15 -25.42
CA PHE A 221 25.76 26.70 -26.64
C PHE A 221 26.74 27.75 -27.10
N HIS A 222 28.01 27.38 -27.29
CA HIS A 222 29.04 28.27 -27.82
C HIS A 222 29.51 27.83 -29.19
N THR A 223 29.53 28.76 -30.14
CA THR A 223 30.04 28.50 -31.49
C THR A 223 31.55 28.74 -31.52
N CYS A 224 32.34 27.67 -31.54
CA CYS A 224 33.80 27.72 -31.52
C CYS A 224 34.40 26.42 -32.09
N SER A 225 35.70 26.39 -32.38
CA SER A 225 36.40 25.13 -32.69
C SER A 225 36.51 24.26 -31.45
N CYS A 226 35.47 23.47 -31.17
CA CYS A 226 35.38 22.69 -29.95
C CYS A 226 36.29 21.46 -30.01
N SER A 227 37.09 21.26 -28.95
CA SER A 227 37.90 20.07 -28.76
C SER A 227 37.96 19.74 -27.28
N ALA A 228 37.79 18.45 -26.94
CA ALA A 228 37.83 17.97 -25.56
C ALA A 228 36.91 18.74 -24.58
N GLY A 229 35.70 19.11 -25.03
CA GLY A 229 34.70 19.74 -24.18
C GLY A 229 35.01 21.18 -23.80
N LYS A 230 35.76 21.91 -24.64
CA LYS A 230 36.02 23.34 -24.47
C LYS A 230 36.34 24.04 -25.79
N CYS A 231 36.24 25.36 -25.77
CA CYS A 231 36.74 26.25 -26.80
C CYS A 231 38.25 26.53 -26.63
N PRO A 232 38.92 27.04 -27.68
CA PRO A 232 40.34 27.42 -27.63
C PRO A 232 40.65 28.61 -26.73
#